data_AF-A0A1X0ITN8-F1
#
_entry.id   AF-A0A1X0ITN8-F1
#
_cell.length_a   1.000
_cell.length_b   1.000
_cell.length_c   1.000
_cell.angle_alpha   90.00
_cell.angle_beta   90.00
_cell.angle_gamma   90.00
#
_symmetry.space_group_name_H-M   'P 1'
#
loop_
_entity.id
_entity.type
_entity.pdbx_description
1 polymer ?
#
loop_
_entity_poly.entity_id
_entity_poly.type
_entity_poly.pdbx_seq_one_letter_code
_entity_poly.pdbx_strand_id
1 'polypeptide(L)'
;MTDKKYEFDLGGMHPDAQRSAANDAGKVLHMEEKAGQTVAKELLPALDLIDAALTLAEGAGNVQGFGALPTGEHAMEHYRKQTPEMVTRLTDLKKDCQAKIDHVLAMELLYNNMEAYNAGRIFEHKLTVEYK
;
A
#
# COMPACT_ATOMS: atom_id res chain seq x y z
N MET A 1 -19.32 2.89 -10.34
CA MET A 1 -17.99 2.59 -9.78
C MET A 1 -17.37 3.92 -9.48
N THR A 2 -16.96 4.15 -8.24
CA THR A 2 -16.46 5.45 -7.79
C THR A 2 -14.96 5.46 -8.02
N ASP A 3 -14.47 6.35 -8.89
CA ASP A 3 -13.02 6.49 -9.10
C ASP A 3 -12.36 6.86 -7.76
N LYS A 4 -11.29 6.14 -7.42
CA LYS A 4 -10.48 6.34 -6.22
C LYS A 4 -9.16 7.03 -6.58
N LYS A 5 -8.62 7.78 -5.62
CA LYS A 5 -7.40 8.57 -5.77
C LYS A 5 -6.37 8.17 -4.73
N TYR A 6 -5.16 7.85 -5.16
CA TYR A 6 -3.98 7.71 -4.32
C TYR A 6 -3.03 8.87 -4.56
N GLU A 7 -2.63 9.57 -3.50
CA GLU A 7 -1.64 10.66 -3.56
C GLU A 7 -0.32 10.18 -2.96
N PHE A 8 0.74 10.27 -3.73
CA PHE A 8 2.08 9.92 -3.32
C PHE A 8 2.95 11.18 -3.22
N ASP A 9 3.67 11.32 -2.11
CA ASP A 9 4.63 12.41 -1.86
C ASP A 9 5.99 11.82 -1.51
N LEU A 10 6.96 12.00 -2.42
CA LEU A 10 8.32 11.50 -2.25
C LEU A 10 9.01 12.10 -1.00
N GLY A 11 8.67 13.34 -0.63
CA GLY A 11 9.26 14.04 0.51
C GLY A 11 8.83 13.47 1.87
N GLY A 12 7.72 12.74 1.91
CA GLY A 12 7.21 12.08 3.13
C GLY A 12 7.77 10.68 3.37
N MET A 13 8.55 10.13 2.43
CA MET A 13 9.13 8.80 2.56
C MET A 13 10.26 8.72 3.58
N HIS A 14 10.46 7.53 4.14
CA HIS A 14 11.65 7.24 4.94
C HIS A 14 12.93 7.40 4.11
N PRO A 15 14.02 7.99 4.65
CA PRO A 15 15.25 8.24 3.89
C PRO A 15 15.85 7.00 3.21
N ASP A 16 15.82 5.85 3.89
CA ASP A 16 16.35 4.60 3.34
C ASP A 16 15.56 4.11 2.12
N ALA A 17 14.22 4.26 2.14
CA ALA A 17 13.36 3.86 1.04
C ALA A 17 13.53 4.81 -0.17
N GLN A 18 13.66 6.12 0.09
CA GLN A 18 13.99 7.11 -0.94
C GLN A 18 15.36 6.81 -1.58
N ARG A 19 16.36 6.44 -0.79
CA ARG A 19 17.70 6.08 -1.29
C ARG A 19 17.68 4.78 -2.10
N SER A 20 16.90 3.79 -1.67
CA SER A 20 16.69 2.54 -2.42
C SER A 20 16.09 2.84 -3.80
N ALA A 21 14.98 3.58 -3.83
CA ALA A 21 14.33 3.97 -5.07
C ALA A 21 15.25 4.81 -5.98
N ALA A 22 16.07 5.70 -5.42
CA ALA A 22 17.05 6.49 -6.17
C ALA A 22 18.13 5.63 -6.83
N ASN A 23 18.67 4.66 -6.09
CA ASN A 23 19.67 3.74 -6.59
C ASN A 23 19.11 2.87 -7.72
N ASP A 24 17.86 2.45 -7.62
CA ASP A 24 17.23 1.60 -8.63
C ASP A 24 16.81 2.42 -9.85
N ALA A 25 16.24 3.61 -9.66
CA ALA A 25 15.93 4.55 -10.75
C ALA A 25 17.18 4.91 -11.56
N GLY A 26 18.32 5.17 -10.91
CA GLY A 26 19.58 5.50 -11.58
C GLY A 26 20.20 4.36 -12.40
N LYS A 27 19.73 3.11 -12.24
CA LYS A 27 20.18 1.95 -13.05
C LYS A 27 19.29 1.69 -14.27
N VAL A 28 18.12 2.31 -14.35
CA VAL A 28 17.18 2.11 -15.45
C VAL A 28 17.58 3.03 -16.60
N LEU A 29 17.91 2.45 -17.77
CA LEU A 29 18.32 3.20 -18.95
C LEU A 29 17.17 4.02 -19.55
N HIS A 30 15.96 3.45 -19.57
CA HIS A 30 14.73 4.10 -20.03
C HIS A 30 13.53 3.52 -19.27
N MET A 31 12.77 4.37 -18.60
CA MET A 31 11.48 4.01 -18.00
C MET A 31 10.38 4.50 -18.93
N GLU A 32 9.38 3.65 -19.19
CA GLU A 32 8.19 4.09 -19.93
C GLU A 32 7.45 5.16 -19.12
N GLU A 33 6.92 6.17 -19.81
CA GLU A 33 6.17 7.26 -19.18
C GLU A 33 5.02 6.66 -18.34
N LYS A 34 4.92 7.04 -17.06
CA LYS A 34 3.90 6.55 -16.12
C LYS A 34 3.96 5.05 -15.81
N ALA A 35 5.08 4.38 -16.04
CA ALA A 35 5.23 2.96 -15.71
C ALA A 35 5.01 2.67 -14.22
N GLY A 36 5.50 3.53 -13.32
CA GLY A 36 5.33 3.40 -11.88
C GLY A 36 3.87 3.61 -11.47
N GLN A 37 3.20 4.60 -12.04
CA GLN A 37 1.76 4.84 -11.86
C GLN A 37 0.92 3.67 -12.36
N THR A 38 1.30 3.05 -13.48
CA THR A 38 0.61 1.89 -14.05
C THR A 38 0.72 0.68 -13.11
N VAL A 39 1.93 0.38 -12.63
CA VAL A 39 2.11 -0.72 -11.66
C VAL A 39 1.39 -0.42 -10.35
N ALA A 40 1.47 0.81 -9.84
CA ALA A 40 0.75 1.23 -8.64
C ALA A 40 -0.77 1.04 -8.81
N LYS A 41 -1.33 1.43 -9.96
CA LYS A 41 -2.75 1.28 -10.26
C LYS A 41 -3.24 -0.16 -10.19
N GLU A 42 -2.43 -1.13 -10.58
CA GLU A 42 -2.78 -2.56 -10.48
C GLU A 42 -2.69 -3.08 -9.03
N LEU A 43 -1.85 -2.49 -8.19
CA LEU A 43 -1.66 -2.88 -6.79
C LEU A 43 -2.66 -2.21 -5.83
N LEU A 44 -3.16 -1.03 -6.15
CA LEU A 44 -4.10 -0.28 -5.31
C LEU A 44 -5.41 -1.03 -5.01
N PRO A 45 -6.03 -1.78 -5.95
CA PRO A 45 -7.16 -2.65 -5.63
C PRO A 45 -6.81 -3.75 -4.62
N ALA A 46 -5.57 -4.27 -4.63
CA ALA A 46 -5.15 -5.25 -3.63
C ALA A 46 -5.03 -4.60 -2.25
N LEU A 47 -4.52 -3.37 -2.16
CA LEU A 47 -4.48 -2.60 -0.92
C LEU A 47 -5.88 -2.37 -0.34
N ASP A 48 -6.85 -2.01 -1.17
CA ASP A 48 -8.25 -1.87 -0.76
C ASP A 48 -8.84 -3.17 -0.20
N LEU A 49 -8.55 -4.31 -0.84
CA LEU A 49 -9.00 -5.63 -0.36
C LEU A 49 -8.36 -5.99 0.97
N ILE A 50 -7.09 -5.64 1.18
CA ILE A 50 -6.40 -5.83 2.46
C ILE A 50 -7.04 -4.95 3.54
N ASP A 51 -7.36 -3.69 3.24
CA ASP A 51 -8.04 -2.78 4.18
C ASP A 51 -9.43 -3.26 4.56
N ALA A 52 -10.19 -3.76 3.58
CA ALA A 52 -11.50 -4.37 3.83
C ALA A 52 -11.37 -5.63 4.71
N ALA A 53 -10.39 -6.50 4.41
CA ALA A 53 -10.13 -7.69 5.20
C ALA A 53 -9.69 -7.36 6.64
N LEU A 54 -8.86 -6.33 6.81
CA LEU A 54 -8.41 -5.87 8.13
C LEU A 54 -9.59 -5.37 8.96
N THR A 55 -10.47 -4.56 8.36
CA THR A 55 -11.70 -4.07 9.02
C THR A 55 -12.60 -5.24 9.47
N LEU A 56 -12.75 -6.26 8.63
CA LEU A 56 -13.50 -7.46 8.98
C LEU A 56 -12.82 -8.27 10.10
N ALA A 57 -11.50 -8.39 10.06
CA ALA A 57 -10.71 -9.09 11.06
C ALA A 57 -10.84 -8.43 12.44
N GLU A 58 -10.75 -7.11 12.51
CA GLU A 58 -10.96 -6.35 13.76
C GLU A 58 -12.37 -6.58 14.34
N GLY A 59 -13.38 -6.70 13.47
CA GLY A 59 -14.74 -7.05 13.87
C GLY A 59 -14.90 -8.49 14.39
N ALA A 60 -14.11 -9.43 13.87
CA ALA A 60 -14.19 -10.85 14.22
C ALA A 60 -13.84 -11.15 15.70
N GLY A 61 -13.05 -10.30 16.35
CA GLY A 61 -12.74 -10.43 17.78
C GLY A 61 -13.92 -10.10 18.69
N ASN A 62 -14.90 -9.37 18.17
CA ASN A 62 -16.07 -8.89 18.91
C ASN A 62 -17.33 -9.72 18.65
N VAL A 63 -17.19 -10.93 18.08
CA VAL A 63 -18.35 -11.76 17.74
C VAL A 63 -19.13 -12.14 18.99
N GLN A 64 -20.43 -11.82 18.95
CA GLN A 64 -21.44 -12.14 19.96
C GLN A 64 -22.58 -12.91 19.29
N GLY A 65 -23.42 -13.58 20.09
CA GLY A 65 -24.69 -14.13 19.57
C GLY A 65 -24.69 -15.63 19.26
N PHE A 66 -23.62 -16.38 19.57
CA PHE A 66 -23.64 -17.84 19.50
C PHE A 66 -24.45 -18.52 20.63
N GLY A 67 -25.11 -17.74 21.48
CA GLY A 67 -25.88 -18.21 22.63
C GLY A 67 -25.02 -18.57 23.86
N ALA A 68 -25.67 -18.74 25.00
CA ALA A 68 -25.02 -19.10 26.28
C ALA A 68 -24.79 -20.61 26.45
N LEU A 69 -24.79 -21.36 25.34
CA LEU A 69 -24.42 -22.77 25.35
C LEU A 69 -22.89 -22.90 25.39
N PRO A 70 -22.32 -23.94 26.00
CA PRO A 70 -20.87 -24.15 26.04
C PRO A 70 -20.21 -24.14 24.66
N THR A 71 -20.91 -24.64 23.64
CA THR A 71 -20.45 -24.59 22.24
C THR A 71 -20.36 -23.16 21.69
N GLY A 72 -21.27 -22.28 22.11
CA GLY A 72 -21.24 -20.87 21.74
C GLY A 72 -20.12 -20.09 22.44
N GLU A 73 -19.86 -20.38 23.71
CA GLU A 73 -18.73 -19.81 24.46
C GLU A 73 -17.38 -20.22 23.85
N HIS A 74 -17.20 -21.50 23.54
CA HIS A 74 -15.99 -21.98 22.87
C HIS A 74 -15.78 -21.36 21.48
N ALA A 75 -16.84 -21.19 20.70
CA ALA A 75 -16.74 -20.51 19.40
C ALA A 75 -16.30 -19.05 19.56
N MET A 76 -16.89 -18.31 20.50
CA MET A 76 -16.51 -16.91 20.79
C MET A 76 -15.05 -16.81 21.28
N GLU A 77 -14.62 -17.73 22.15
CA GLU A 77 -13.24 -17.77 22.65
C GLU A 77 -12.23 -18.08 21.53
N HIS A 78 -12.57 -18.99 20.63
CA HIS A 78 -11.74 -19.33 19.47
C HIS A 78 -11.50 -18.12 18.56
N TYR A 79 -12.55 -17.39 18.19
CA TYR A 79 -12.41 -16.17 17.38
C TYR A 79 -11.62 -15.07 18.09
N ARG A 80 -11.84 -14.87 19.40
CA ARG A 80 -11.06 -13.92 20.22
C ARG A 80 -9.57 -14.24 20.24
N LYS A 81 -9.20 -15.53 20.26
CA LYS A 81 -7.79 -15.97 20.25
C LYS A 81 -7.12 -15.79 18.89
N GLN A 82 -7.85 -16.04 17.79
CA GLN A 82 -7.27 -15.98 16.44
C GLN A 82 -7.22 -14.56 15.85
N THR A 83 -8.15 -13.69 16.25
CA THR A 83 -8.26 -12.33 15.71
C THR A 83 -6.96 -11.52 15.77
N PRO A 84 -6.21 -11.48 16.89
CA PRO A 84 -4.98 -10.70 16.98
C PRO A 84 -3.90 -11.14 15.97
N GLU A 85 -3.77 -12.45 15.75
CA GLU A 85 -2.81 -12.98 14.78
C GLU A 85 -3.21 -12.59 13.34
N MET A 86 -4.50 -12.70 13.01
CA MET A 86 -5.02 -12.31 11.70
C MET A 86 -4.85 -10.80 11.44
N VAL A 87 -5.18 -9.96 12.42
CA VAL A 87 -4.97 -8.50 12.36
C VAL A 87 -3.49 -8.16 12.15
N THR A 88 -2.59 -8.81 12.88
CA THR A 88 -1.14 -8.60 12.74
C THR A 88 -0.68 -8.91 11.32
N ARG A 89 -1.03 -10.10 10.79
CA ARG A 89 -0.63 -10.51 9.45
C ARG A 89 -1.20 -9.60 8.35
N LEU A 90 -2.45 -9.17 8.48
CA LEU A 90 -3.08 -8.25 7.54
C LEU A 90 -2.45 -6.85 7.59
N THR A 91 -2.06 -6.39 8.78
CA THR A 91 -1.33 -5.12 8.96
C THR A 91 0.05 -5.17 8.30
N ASP A 92 0.78 -6.27 8.47
CA ASP A 92 2.09 -6.46 7.83
C ASP A 92 1.95 -6.54 6.30
N LEU A 93 0.93 -7.24 5.81
CA LEU A 93 0.64 -7.34 4.38
C LEU A 93 0.26 -5.98 3.78
N LYS A 94 -0.55 -5.18 4.50
CA LYS A 94 -0.88 -3.81 4.12
C LYS A 94 0.39 -2.98 3.96
N LYS A 95 1.27 -3.04 4.96
CA LYS A 95 2.52 -2.28 4.98
C LYS A 95 3.45 -2.68 3.83
N ASP A 96 3.61 -3.97 3.54
CA ASP A 96 4.42 -4.42 2.40
C ASP A 96 3.82 -4.00 1.06
N CYS A 97 2.50 -4.11 0.90
CA CYS A 97 1.79 -3.68 -0.31
C CYS A 97 1.96 -2.17 -0.55
N GLN A 98 1.74 -1.36 0.49
CA GLN A 98 1.93 0.09 0.43
C GLN A 98 3.39 0.45 0.13
N ALA A 99 4.36 -0.22 0.77
CA ALA A 99 5.78 0.02 0.50
C ALA A 99 6.17 -0.26 -0.96
N LYS A 100 5.58 -1.29 -1.59
CA LYS A 100 5.82 -1.58 -3.02
C LYS A 100 5.23 -0.49 -3.92
N ILE A 101 4.00 -0.06 -3.64
CA ILE A 101 3.35 1.04 -4.37
C ILE A 101 4.19 2.31 -4.27
N ASP A 102 4.60 2.68 -3.06
CA ASP A 102 5.43 3.85 -2.82
C ASP A 102 6.78 3.74 -3.51
N HIS A 103 7.41 2.56 -3.51
CA HIS A 103 8.71 2.35 -4.17
C HIS A 103 8.64 2.56 -5.69
N VAL A 104 7.61 2.02 -6.36
CA VAL A 104 7.49 2.17 -7.83
C VAL A 104 7.17 3.61 -8.23
N LEU A 105 6.38 4.32 -7.42
CA LEU A 105 6.09 5.74 -7.63
C LEU A 105 7.31 6.62 -7.32
N ALA A 106 8.09 6.27 -6.31
CA ALA A 106 9.35 6.94 -5.99
C ALA A 106 10.36 6.81 -7.10
N MET A 107 10.51 5.60 -7.66
CA MET A 107 11.40 5.35 -8.80
C MET A 107 11.02 6.22 -10.00
N GLU A 108 9.72 6.30 -10.32
CA GLU A 108 9.24 7.13 -11.42
C GLU A 108 9.56 8.61 -11.19
N LEU A 109 9.29 9.13 -9.99
CA LEU A 109 9.60 10.50 -9.65
C LEU A 109 11.10 10.79 -9.75
N LEU A 110 11.96 9.92 -9.23
CA LEU A 110 13.41 10.11 -9.27
C LEU A 110 13.96 10.02 -10.69
N TYR A 111 13.40 9.14 -11.52
CA TYR A 111 13.71 9.09 -12.95
C TYR A 111 13.30 10.39 -13.65
N ASN A 112 12.04 10.84 -13.46
CA ASN A 112 11.55 12.09 -14.03
C ASN A 112 12.37 13.29 -13.57
N ASN A 113 12.90 13.29 -12.34
CA ASN A 113 13.83 14.31 -11.85
C ASN A 113 15.12 14.34 -12.68
N MET A 114 15.74 13.19 -12.92
CA MET A 114 16.96 13.12 -13.73
C MET A 114 16.73 13.64 -15.16
N GLU A 115 15.61 13.26 -15.78
CA GLU A 115 15.23 13.80 -17.09
C GLU A 115 14.94 15.30 -17.06
N ALA A 116 14.23 15.78 -16.03
CA ALA A 116 13.91 17.20 -15.85
C ALA A 116 15.17 18.03 -15.63
N TYR A 117 16.11 17.56 -14.81
CA TYR A 117 17.40 18.20 -14.55
C TYR A 117 18.20 18.34 -15.85
N ASN A 118 18.29 17.26 -16.65
CA ASN A 118 18.94 17.28 -17.96
C ASN A 118 18.27 18.27 -18.94
N ALA A 119 16.96 18.49 -18.78
CA ALA A 119 16.18 19.44 -19.58
C ALA A 119 16.07 20.85 -18.96
N GLY A 120 16.70 21.13 -17.81
CA GLY A 120 16.62 22.43 -17.12
C GLY A 120 15.26 22.79 -16.52
N ARG A 121 14.43 21.79 -16.19
CA ARG A 121 13.07 21.96 -15.63
C ARG A 121 13.03 21.76 -14.11
N ILE A 122 12.02 22.35 -13.47
CA ILE A 122 11.75 22.18 -12.03
C ILE A 122 11.04 20.85 -11.80
N PHE A 123 11.43 20.17 -10.73
CA PHE A 123 10.96 18.83 -10.36
C PHE A 123 9.79 18.89 -9.35
N GLU A 124 8.69 18.23 -9.70
CA GLU A 124 7.53 18.04 -8.82
C GLU A 124 7.66 16.72 -8.05
N HIS A 125 7.45 16.77 -6.73
CA HIS A 125 7.71 15.63 -5.82
C HIS A 125 6.46 14.80 -5.54
N LYS A 126 5.37 15.03 -6.29
CA LYS A 126 4.07 14.43 -6.03
C LYS A 126 3.55 13.71 -7.26
N LEU A 127 2.90 12.58 -7.02
CA LEU A 127 2.14 11.85 -8.03
C LEU A 127 0.72 11.59 -7.52
N THR A 128 -0.21 11.57 -8.46
CA THR A 128 -1.59 11.15 -8.22
C THR A 128 -1.86 9.95 -9.12
N VAL A 129 -2.38 8.87 -8.54
CA VAL A 129 -2.84 7.68 -9.27
C VAL A 129 -4.35 7.57 -9.11
N GLU A 130 -5.05 7.62 -10.23
CA GLU A 130 -6.50 7.38 -10.30
C GLU A 130 -6.76 5.92 -10.68
N TYR A 131 -7.60 5.25 -9.87
CA TYR A 131 -7.88 3.81 -10.00
C TYR A 131 -9.35 3.50 -9.70
N LYS A 132 -9.78 2.29 -10.07
CA LYS A 132 -11.18 1.85 -10.02
C LYS A 132 -11.45 0.92 -8.84
#